data_AF-A0A1B3XIR0-F1
#
_entry.id   AF-A0A1B3XIR0-F1
#
_cell.length_a   1.000
_cell.length_b   1.000
_cell.length_c   1.000
_cell.angle_alpha   90.00
_cell.angle_beta   90.00
_cell.angle_gamma   90.00
#
_symmetry.space_group_name_H-M   'P 1'
#
loop_
_entity.id
_entity.type
_entity.pdbx_description
1 polymer ?
#
loop_
_entity_poly.entity_id
_entity_poly.type
_entity_poly.pdbx_seq_one_letter_code
_entity_poly.pdbx_strand_id
1 'polypeptide(L)' 'MTVINDVKTTLAGLKSAQASFETFALSTDNEQAKQLYQQAAQQTQTIVDSITPRINEIENEEPQYKQ' A
#
# COMPACT_ATOMS: atom_id res chain seq x y z
N MET A 1 -8.33 -14.80 -12.20
CA MET A 1 -8.05 -13.80 -11.16
C MET A 1 -9.26 -13.75 -10.25
N THR A 2 -9.08 -13.98 -8.96
CA THR A 2 -10.13 -13.79 -7.95
C THR A 2 -10.05 -12.36 -7.42
N VAL A 3 -11.14 -11.87 -6.82
CA VAL A 3 -11.18 -10.52 -6.23
C VAL A 3 -10.05 -10.33 -5.22
N ILE A 4 -9.72 -11.37 -4.44
CA ILE A 4 -8.59 -11.33 -3.51
C ILE A 4 -7.23 -11.11 -4.20
N ASN A 5 -7.02 -11.71 -5.38
CA ASN A 5 -5.76 -11.54 -6.11
C ASN A 5 -5.60 -10.10 -6.62
N ASP A 6 -6.70 -9.49 -7.04
CA ASP A 6 -6.70 -8.09 -7.50
C ASP A 6 -6.38 -7.16 -6.33
N VAL A 7 -7.03 -7.35 -5.18
CA VAL A 7 -6.78 -6.56 -3.95
C VAL A 7 -5.34 -6.73 -3.46
N LYS A 8 -4.82 -7.96 -3.42
CA LYS A 8 -3.41 -8.23 -3.03
C LYS A 8 -2.42 -7.58 -3.99
N THR A 9 -2.70 -7.60 -5.29
CA THR A 9 -1.87 -6.94 -6.32
C THR A 9 -1.87 -5.42 -6.14
N THR A 10 -3.04 -4.81 -5.91
CA THR A 10 -3.14 -3.38 -5.61
C THR A 10 -2.37 -3.01 -4.34
N LEU A 11 -2.50 -3.81 -3.27
CA LEU A 11 -1.77 -3.57 -2.02
C LEU A 11 -0.24 -3.63 -2.22
N ALA A 12 0.24 -4.59 -3.02
CA ALA A 12 1.66 -4.68 -3.37
C ALA A 12 2.14 -3.45 -4.17
N GLY A 13 1.31 -2.95 -5.09
CA GLY A 13 1.56 -1.70 -5.83
C GLY A 13 1.67 -0.49 -4.91
N LEU A 14 0.74 -0.35 -3.96
CA LEU A 14 0.74 0.75 -2.98
C LEU A 14 1.99 0.72 -2.09
N LYS A 15 2.37 -0.45 -1.57
CA LYS A 15 3.60 -0.61 -0.77
C LYS A 15 4.86 -0.27 -1.58
N SER A 16 4.90 -0.65 -2.85
CA SER A 16 6.01 -0.31 -3.75
C SER A 16 6.09 1.21 -3.99
N ALA A 17 4.95 1.88 -4.16
CA ALA A 17 4.88 3.33 -4.31
C ALA A 17 5.32 4.06 -3.04
N GLN A 18 4.87 3.62 -1.86
CA GLN A 18 5.31 4.14 -0.57
C GLN A 18 6.84 4.07 -0.43
N ALA A 19 7.43 2.89 -0.64
CA ALA A 19 8.88 2.70 -0.56
C ALA A 19 9.64 3.57 -1.57
N SER A 20 9.06 3.80 -2.75
CA SER A 20 9.62 4.71 -3.75
C SER A 20 9.63 6.16 -3.23
N PHE A 21 8.55 6.63 -2.61
CA PHE A 21 8.50 7.96 -2.00
C PHE A 21 9.51 8.11 -0.84
N GLU A 22 9.64 7.10 0.02
CA GLU A 22 10.67 7.10 1.07
C GLU A 22 12.08 7.20 0.47
N THR A 23 12.35 6.45 -0.60
CA THR A 23 13.63 6.51 -1.33
C THR A 23 13.86 7.88 -1.96
N PHE A 24 12.84 8.50 -2.56
CA PHE A 24 12.95 9.84 -3.15
C PHE A 24 13.21 10.90 -2.09
N ALA A 25 12.56 10.80 -0.92
CA ALA A 25 12.81 11.69 0.21
C ALA A 25 14.26 11.60 0.71
N LEU A 26 14.84 10.39 0.72
CA LEU A 26 16.24 10.17 1.10
C LEU A 26 17.24 10.66 0.04
N SER A 27 16.86 10.57 -1.24
CA SER A 27 17.76 10.86 -2.37
C SER A 27 17.75 12.34 -2.80
N THR A 28 16.84 13.15 -2.29
CA THR A 28 16.71 14.56 -2.67
C THR A 28 17.31 15.52 -1.65
N ASP A 29 18.04 16.51 -2.15
CA ASP A 29 18.56 17.64 -1.36
C ASP A 29 17.57 18.81 -1.27
N ASN A 30 16.51 18.81 -2.09
CA ASN A 30 15.49 19.85 -2.05
C ASN A 30 14.54 19.61 -0.85
N GLU A 31 14.54 20.54 0.11
CA GLU A 31 13.76 20.41 1.35
C GLU A 31 12.25 20.32 1.10
N GLN A 32 11.73 21.09 0.13
CA GLN A 32 10.30 21.06 -0.22
C GLN A 32 9.91 19.72 -0.84
N ALA A 33 10.76 19.19 -1.74
CA ALA A 33 10.56 17.87 -2.34
C ALA A 33 10.64 16.76 -1.28
N LYS A 34 11.59 16.86 -0.34
CA LYS A 34 11.72 15.93 0.78
C LYS A 34 10.45 15.86 1.61
N GLN A 35 9.89 17.01 1.99
CA GLN A 35 8.61 17.07 2.72
C GLN A 35 7.45 16.50 1.90
N LEU A 36 7.37 16.82 0.61
CA LEU A 36 6.35 16.28 -0.29
C LEU A 36 6.39 14.75 -0.33
N TYR A 37 7.57 14.16 -0.53
CA TYR A 37 7.72 12.70 -0.59
C TYR A 37 7.44 12.03 0.75
N GLN A 38 7.86 12.62 1.88
CA GLN A 38 7.51 12.12 3.21
C GLN A 38 6.00 12.13 3.45
N GLN A 39 5.31 13.20 3.07
CA GLN A 39 3.84 13.27 3.18
C GLN A 39 3.16 12.25 2.27
N ALA A 40 3.64 12.09 1.03
CA ALA A 40 3.11 11.10 0.10
C ALA A 40 3.28 9.66 0.62
N ALA A 41 4.43 9.34 1.21
CA ALA A 41 4.66 8.05 1.87
C ALA A 41 3.68 7.82 3.02
N GLN A 42 3.50 8.81 3.90
CA GLN A 42 2.58 8.71 5.05
C GLN A 42 1.11 8.56 4.63
N GLN A 43 0.67 9.29 3.61
CA GLN A 43 -0.67 9.16 3.04
C GLN A 43 -0.85 7.77 2.42
N THR A 44 0.15 7.29 1.69
CA THR A 44 0.11 5.95 1.09
C THR A 44 0.03 4.85 2.14
N GLN A 45 0.82 4.97 3.23
CA GLN A 45 0.74 4.06 4.38
C GLN A 45 -0.67 4.04 4.99
N THR A 46 -1.30 5.22 5.15
CA THR A 46 -2.67 5.31 5.67
C THR A 46 -3.67 4.57 4.77
N ILE A 47 -3.51 4.66 3.45
CA ILE A 47 -4.34 3.92 2.48
C ILE A 47 -4.08 2.41 2.60
N VAL A 48 -2.81 1.99 2.64
CA VAL A 48 -2.41 0.58 2.86
C VAL A 48 -3.08 0.01 4.11
N ASP A 49 -3.03 0.75 5.22
CA ASP A 49 -3.62 0.33 6.50
C ASP A 49 -5.15 0.23 6.41
N SER A 50 -5.82 1.13 5.69
CA SER A 50 -7.27 1.06 5.49
C SER A 50 -7.74 -0.11 4.61
N ILE A 51 -6.92 -0.54 3.65
CA ILE A 51 -7.26 -1.62 2.71
C ILE A 51 -6.89 -3.00 3.27
N THR A 52 -5.85 -3.08 4.11
CA THR A 52 -5.35 -4.35 4.66
C THR A 52 -6.44 -5.20 5.34
N PRO A 53 -7.35 -4.65 6.17
CA PRO A 53 -8.45 -5.42 6.77
C PRO A 53 -9.35 -6.10 5.74
N ARG A 54 -9.55 -5.50 4.56
CA ARG A 54 -10.42 -6.06 3.52
C ARG A 54 -9.90 -7.39 2.98
N ILE A 55 -8.59 -7.63 3.01
CA ILE A 55 -8.03 -8.94 2.63
C ILE A 55 -8.54 -10.03 3.56
N ASN A 56 -8.49 -9.79 4.87
CA ASN A 56 -8.96 -10.75 5.86
C ASN A 56 -10.47 -11.02 5.72
N GLU A 57 -11.27 -9.99 5.42
CA GLU A 57 -12.70 -10.16 5.16
C GLU A 57 -12.96 -11.04 3.93
N ILE A 58 -12.26 -10.79 2.81
CA ILE A 58 -12.41 -11.59 1.59
C ILE A 58 -11.98 -13.04 1.83
N GLU A 59 -10.89 -13.27 2.55
CA GLU A 59 -10.44 -14.62 2.92
C GLU A 59 -11.51 -15.36 3.76
N ASN A 60 -12.22 -14.65 4.64
CA ASN A 60 -13.34 -15.22 5.40
C ASN A 60 -14.65 -15.32 4.60
N GLU A 61 -14.80 -14.65 3.47
CA GLU A 61 -15.96 -14.74 2.59
C GLU A 61 -15.81 -15.92 1.61
N GLU A 62 -14.59 -16.18 1.12
CA GLU A 62 -14.33 -17.15 0.06
C GLU A 62 -14.29 -18.61 0.56
N PRO A 63 -15.13 -19.52 0.03
CA PRO A 63 -15.22 -20.92 0.46
C PRO A 63 -13.90 -21.69 0.40
N GLN A 64 -13.02 -21.29 -0.51
CA GLN A 64 -11.71 -21.91 -0.76
C GLN A 64 -10.70 -21.71 0.38
N TYR A 65 -10.94 -20.77 1.30
CA TYR A 65 -10.12 -20.55 2.50
C TYR A 65 -10.81 -21.02 3.79
N LYS A 66 -12.02 -21.57 3.70
CA LYS A 66 -12.81 -22.10 4.84
C LYS A 66 -12.56 -23.58 5.12
N GLN A 67 -11.60 -24.21 4.45
CA GLN A 67 -11.28 -25.64 4.60
C GLN A 67 -10.15 -25.88 5.60
#